data_AF-A0AAW0G726-F1
#
_entry.id   AF-A0AAW0G726-F1
#
_cell.length_a   1.000
_cell.length_b   1.000
_cell.length_c   1.000
_cell.angle_alpha   90.00
_cell.angle_beta   90.00
_cell.angle_gamma   90.00
#
_symmetry.space_group_name_H-M   'P 1'
#
loop_
_entity.id
_entity.type
_entity.pdbx_description
1 polymer ?
#
loop_
_entity_poly.entity_id
_entity_poly.type
_entity_poly.pdbx_seq_one_letter_code
_entity_poly.pdbx_strand_id
1 'polypeptide(L)'
;MPTFPANQPITIEAEMHQSIFIGNTSGITDPSQGGIDVIKSYKYGLQVLEVVPMISIDKSDEGTIYLSQASVDADTQIFTSSTTALNINVPQDDDYSELAVPEQFKHTIKNGQLVSEVVEHAG
;
A
#
# COMPACT_ATOMS: atom_id res chain seq x y z
N MET A 1 10.20 4.12 -22.43
CA MET A 1 9.77 4.04 -21.02
C MET A 1 10.51 5.12 -20.26
N PRO A 2 9.85 5.90 -19.39
CA PRO A 2 10.56 6.84 -18.54
C PRO A 2 11.54 6.07 -17.65
N THR A 3 12.79 6.51 -17.60
CA THR A 3 13.82 5.95 -16.72
C THR A 3 13.67 6.59 -15.35
N PHE A 4 13.32 5.79 -14.35
CA PHE A 4 13.25 6.25 -12.96
C PHE A 4 14.66 6.26 -12.34
N PRO A 5 15.01 7.27 -11.53
CA PRO A 5 16.32 7.32 -10.87
C PRO A 5 16.48 6.16 -9.89
N ALA A 6 17.64 5.51 -9.90
CA ALA A 6 17.97 4.50 -8.90
C ALA A 6 18.16 5.16 -7.51
N ASN A 7 17.67 4.51 -6.46
CA ASN A 7 17.88 4.84 -5.05
C ASN A 7 17.22 6.15 -4.53
N GLN A 8 16.04 6.52 -5.05
CA GLN A 8 15.18 7.53 -4.43
C GLN A 8 13.74 7.00 -4.31
N PRO A 9 12.99 7.39 -3.24
CA PRO A 9 11.56 7.09 -3.16
C PRO A 9 10.84 7.59 -4.42
N ILE A 10 10.05 6.72 -5.04
CA ILE A 10 9.24 7.11 -6.19
C ILE A 10 7.96 7.72 -5.62
N THR A 11 7.95 9.05 -5.50
CA THR A 11 6.72 9.79 -5.19
C THR A 11 5.88 9.87 -6.44
N ILE A 12 4.65 9.35 -6.39
CA ILE A 12 3.72 9.45 -7.50
C ILE A 12 2.55 10.31 -7.06
N GLU A 13 2.49 11.51 -7.63
CA GLU A 13 1.30 12.34 -7.54
C GLU A 13 0.31 11.84 -8.60
N ALA A 14 -0.62 10.98 -8.20
CA ALA A 14 -1.68 10.52 -9.08
C ALA A 14 -2.76 11.60 -9.18
N GLU A 15 -2.98 12.18 -10.37
CA GLU A 15 -4.22 12.89 -10.63
C GLU A 15 -5.39 11.90 -10.77
N MET A 16 -6.57 12.32 -10.31
CA MET A 16 -7.79 11.52 -10.28
C MET A 16 -8.01 10.81 -11.64
N HIS A 17 -8.22 9.49 -11.60
CA HIS A 17 -8.52 8.58 -12.72
C HIS A 17 -7.36 7.87 -13.47
N GLN A 18 -6.12 7.85 -12.96
CA GLN A 18 -5.03 7.09 -13.61
C GLN A 18 -4.55 5.89 -12.78
N SER A 19 -4.46 4.72 -13.43
CA SER A 19 -3.76 3.54 -12.89
C SER A 19 -2.26 3.71 -13.06
N ILE A 20 -1.50 3.42 -12.01
CA ILE A 20 -0.05 3.52 -12.00
C ILE A 20 0.56 2.12 -11.94
N PHE A 21 1.48 1.85 -12.86
CA PHE A 21 2.22 0.60 -12.95
C PHE A 21 3.68 0.87 -12.60
N ILE A 22 4.19 0.18 -11.57
CA ILE A 22 5.61 0.25 -11.20
C ILE A 22 6.30 -1.03 -11.65
N GLY A 23 7.24 -0.89 -12.58
CA GLY A 23 8.09 -1.95 -13.10
C GLY A 23 9.56 -1.70 -12.80
N ASN A 24 10.23 -2.77 -12.38
CA ASN A 24 11.65 -2.85 -12.00
C ASN A 24 12.09 -1.92 -10.86
N THR A 25 12.19 -2.50 -9.66
CA THR A 25 12.74 -1.89 -8.44
C THR A 25 14.00 -2.63 -7.97
N SER A 26 14.63 -3.41 -8.85
CA SER A 26 15.88 -4.13 -8.52
C SER A 26 16.96 -3.17 -8.04
N GLY A 27 17.39 -3.35 -6.78
CA GLY A 27 18.39 -2.50 -6.11
C GLY A 27 17.92 -1.85 -4.80
N ILE A 28 16.61 -1.80 -4.52
CA ILE A 28 16.08 -1.38 -3.22
C ILE A 28 16.25 -2.56 -2.24
N THR A 29 17.39 -2.62 -1.57
CA THR A 29 17.75 -3.72 -0.65
C THR A 29 17.57 -3.35 0.82
N ASP A 30 17.15 -2.11 1.10
CA ASP A 30 16.94 -1.56 2.43
C ASP A 30 15.56 -0.88 2.44
N PRO A 31 14.63 -1.27 3.33
CA PRO A 31 13.32 -0.63 3.49
C PRO A 31 13.41 0.89 3.75
N SER A 32 14.55 1.38 4.24
CA SER A 32 14.81 2.81 4.42
C SER A 32 15.25 3.57 3.16
N GLN A 33 15.56 2.86 2.06
CA GLN A 33 16.12 3.46 0.83
C GLN A 33 15.11 3.64 -0.31
N GLY A 34 13.85 3.21 -0.16
CA GLY A 34 12.82 3.49 -1.15
C GLY A 34 11.49 2.80 -0.88
N GLY A 35 10.41 3.53 -1.09
CA GLY A 35 9.04 3.05 -1.04
C GLY A 35 8.18 3.82 -2.05
N ILE A 36 6.90 3.47 -2.09
CA ILE A 36 5.90 4.18 -2.90
C ILE A 36 5.07 5.04 -1.96
N ASP A 37 4.94 6.33 -2.27
CA ASP A 37 4.02 7.23 -1.58
C ASP A 37 2.83 7.56 -2.49
N VAL A 38 1.62 7.29 -2.02
CA VAL A 38 0.35 7.71 -2.63
C VAL A 38 -0.30 8.75 -1.73
N ILE A 39 -0.40 9.99 -2.21
CA ILE A 39 -0.85 11.13 -1.40
C ILE A 39 -1.96 11.89 -2.11
N LYS A 40 -3.07 12.16 -1.42
CA LYS A 40 -4.21 12.95 -1.94
C LYS A 40 -4.79 12.40 -3.25
N SER A 41 -4.91 11.08 -3.34
CA SER A 41 -5.41 10.39 -4.53
C SER A 41 -6.82 9.84 -4.31
N TYR A 42 -7.62 9.80 -5.37
CA TYR A 42 -8.98 9.24 -5.35
C TYR A 42 -9.16 8.27 -6.53
N LYS A 43 -9.77 7.10 -6.30
CA LYS A 43 -10.00 6.08 -7.34
C LYS A 43 -8.72 5.68 -8.08
N TYR A 44 -7.73 5.24 -7.32
CA TYR A 44 -6.40 4.92 -7.84
C TYR A 44 -6.16 3.41 -7.88
N GLY A 45 -5.32 2.98 -8.83
CA GLY A 45 -4.83 1.62 -8.93
C GLY A 45 -3.30 1.60 -8.91
N LEU A 46 -2.72 0.72 -8.10
CA LEU A 46 -1.28 0.47 -8.05
C LEU A 46 -0.99 -0.99 -8.32
N GLN A 47 -0.14 -1.30 -9.30
CA GLN A 47 0.36 -2.67 -9.50
C GLN A 47 1.88 -2.72 -9.32
N VAL A 48 2.32 -3.62 -8.46
CA VAL A 48 3.72 -3.91 -8.18
C VAL A 48 4.11 -5.17 -8.95
N LEU A 49 5.01 -5.04 -9.92
CA LEU A 49 5.44 -6.18 -10.75
C LEU A 49 6.62 -6.97 -10.15
N GLU A 50 7.44 -6.32 -9.31
CA GLU A 50 8.58 -6.94 -8.62
C GLU A 50 8.45 -6.74 -7.09
N VAL A 51 9.49 -6.31 -6.39
CA VAL A 51 9.49 -6.17 -4.92
C VAL A 51 9.50 -4.71 -4.52
N VAL A 52 8.57 -4.31 -3.67
CA VAL A 52 8.62 -3.00 -3.01
C VAL A 52 8.61 -3.24 -1.50
N PRO A 53 9.59 -2.73 -0.73
CA PRO A 53 9.64 -3.02 0.70
C PRO A 53 8.53 -2.28 1.48
N MET A 54 8.11 -1.11 0.99
CA MET A 54 7.17 -0.24 1.70
C MET A 54 6.27 0.54 0.74
N ILE A 55 4.98 0.59 1.04
CA ILE A 55 3.98 1.47 0.42
C ILE A 55 3.34 2.31 1.52
N SER A 56 3.26 3.61 1.32
CA SER A 56 2.66 4.58 2.24
C SER A 56 1.53 5.32 1.53
N ILE A 57 0.40 5.43 2.20
CA ILE A 57 -0.83 6.00 1.64
C ILE A 57 -1.36 7.04 2.61
N ASP A 58 -1.41 8.29 2.19
CA ASP A 58 -1.88 9.41 3.02
C ASP A 58 -3.01 10.19 2.32
N LYS A 59 -4.08 10.50 3.05
CA LYS A 59 -5.20 11.33 2.59
C LYS A 59 -5.81 10.88 1.26
N SER A 60 -5.99 9.57 1.05
CA SER A 60 -6.38 9.01 -0.24
C SER A 60 -7.55 8.03 -0.09
N ASP A 61 -8.45 7.97 -1.07
CA ASP A 61 -9.71 7.26 -0.97
C ASP A 61 -9.99 6.37 -2.21
N GLU A 62 -10.66 5.22 -2.01
CA GLU A 62 -10.99 4.25 -3.07
C GLU A 62 -9.75 3.73 -3.82
N GLY A 63 -8.88 3.03 -3.11
CA GLY A 63 -7.61 2.51 -3.63
C GLY A 63 -7.64 1.02 -3.91
N THR A 64 -6.95 0.58 -4.95
CA THR A 64 -6.70 -0.85 -5.20
C THR A 64 -5.23 -1.09 -5.48
N ILE A 65 -4.60 -1.95 -4.69
CA ILE A 65 -3.20 -2.38 -4.86
C ILE A 65 -3.16 -3.82 -5.31
N TYR A 66 -2.30 -4.15 -6.27
CA TYR A 66 -1.97 -5.51 -6.68
C TYR A 66 -0.49 -5.76 -6.38
N LEU A 67 -0.22 -6.72 -5.51
CA LEU A 67 1.15 -7.12 -5.17
C LEU A 67 1.64 -8.24 -6.10
N SER A 68 2.94 -8.31 -6.31
CA SER A 68 3.57 -9.50 -6.90
C SER A 68 3.77 -10.58 -5.83
N GLN A 69 3.97 -11.82 -6.25
CA GLN A 69 4.35 -12.89 -5.33
C GLN A 69 5.67 -12.57 -4.59
N ALA A 70 6.63 -11.94 -5.28
CA ALA A 70 7.90 -11.56 -4.69
C ALA A 70 7.75 -10.47 -3.61
N SER A 71 6.77 -9.56 -3.74
CA SER A 71 6.44 -8.58 -2.69
C SER A 71 5.82 -9.27 -1.46
N VAL A 72 4.95 -10.27 -1.67
CA VAL A 72 4.39 -11.08 -0.59
C VAL A 72 5.49 -11.85 0.14
N ASP A 73 6.37 -12.54 -0.60
CA ASP A 73 7.48 -13.32 -0.04
C ASP A 73 8.51 -12.45 0.71
N ALA A 74 8.55 -11.14 0.42
CA ALA A 74 9.44 -10.16 1.04
C ALA A 74 8.78 -9.36 2.18
N ASP A 75 7.58 -9.73 2.61
CA ASP A 75 6.83 -9.07 3.69
C ASP A 75 6.63 -7.55 3.45
N THR A 76 6.24 -7.14 2.23
CA THR A 76 5.95 -5.74 1.90
C THR A 76 5.07 -5.06 2.96
N GLN A 77 5.55 -3.93 3.48
CA GLN A 77 4.85 -3.16 4.50
C GLN A 77 3.94 -2.12 3.85
N ILE A 78 2.72 -1.97 4.37
CA ILE A 78 1.76 -0.97 3.87
C ILE A 78 1.30 -0.10 5.05
N PHE A 79 1.57 1.19 4.96
CA PHE A 79 1.18 2.19 5.96
C PHE A 79 0.03 3.04 5.42
N THR A 80 -1.00 3.25 6.25
CA THR A 80 -2.17 4.06 5.89
C THR A 80 -2.37 5.21 6.88
N SER A 81 -2.82 6.35 6.36
CA SER A 81 -3.13 7.55 7.13
C SER A 81 -4.26 8.31 6.46
N SER A 82 -5.39 8.47 7.15
CA SER A 82 -6.58 9.14 6.59
C SER A 82 -6.97 8.55 5.22
N THR A 83 -7.05 7.23 5.16
CA THR A 83 -7.32 6.47 3.93
C THR A 83 -8.61 5.69 4.09
N THR A 84 -9.47 5.70 3.07
CA THR A 84 -10.72 4.93 3.08
C THR A 84 -10.83 4.01 1.86
N ALA A 85 -11.59 2.91 2.01
CA ALA A 85 -11.89 1.96 0.93
C ALA A 85 -10.63 1.48 0.16
N LEU A 86 -9.61 1.04 0.90
CA LEU A 86 -8.39 0.49 0.32
C LEU A 86 -8.46 -1.05 0.29
N ASN A 87 -8.26 -1.62 -0.89
CA ASN A 87 -8.14 -3.07 -1.10
C ASN A 87 -6.73 -3.44 -1.55
N ILE A 88 -6.19 -4.53 -0.99
CA ILE A 88 -4.92 -5.12 -1.37
C ILE A 88 -5.19 -6.50 -1.97
N ASN A 89 -4.79 -6.70 -3.22
CA ASN A 89 -4.89 -7.95 -3.94
C ASN A 89 -3.56 -8.69 -3.82
N VAL A 90 -3.57 -9.82 -3.12
CA VAL A 90 -2.43 -10.73 -3.01
C VAL A 90 -2.59 -11.89 -4.00
N PRO A 91 -1.54 -12.26 -4.74
CA PRO A 91 -1.62 -13.34 -5.70
C PRO A 91 -1.88 -14.68 -4.99
N GLN A 92 -2.77 -15.49 -5.57
CA GLN A 92 -3.10 -16.84 -5.14
C GLN A 92 -3.27 -17.72 -6.39
N ASP A 93 -2.28 -18.57 -6.66
CA ASP A 93 -2.22 -19.39 -7.88
C ASP A 93 -2.35 -18.54 -9.16
N ASP A 94 -3.43 -18.74 -9.93
CA ASP A 94 -3.72 -18.02 -11.18
C ASP A 94 -4.66 -16.80 -10.98
N ASP A 95 -5.01 -16.44 -9.74
CA ASP A 95 -5.93 -15.35 -9.40
C ASP A 95 -5.39 -14.46 -8.23
N TYR A 96 -6.22 -13.55 -7.73
CA TYR A 96 -5.94 -12.71 -6.57
C TYR A 96 -6.97 -12.91 -5.45
N SER A 97 -6.49 -12.91 -4.20
CA SER A 97 -7.32 -12.75 -3.02
C SER A 97 -7.35 -11.27 -2.63
N GLU A 98 -8.54 -10.69 -2.57
CA GLU A 98 -8.74 -9.33 -2.11
C GLU A 98 -8.74 -9.26 -0.58
N LEU A 99 -7.97 -8.34 -0.02
CA LEU A 99 -7.87 -8.04 1.41
C LEU A 99 -8.27 -6.58 1.62
N ALA A 100 -9.43 -6.35 2.22
CA ALA A 100 -9.87 -5.02 2.60
C ALA A 100 -9.05 -4.53 3.80
N VAL A 101 -8.46 -3.34 3.69
CA VAL A 101 -7.69 -2.73 4.78
C VAL A 101 -8.66 -2.13 5.79
N PRO A 102 -8.58 -2.52 7.08
CA PRO A 102 -9.42 -1.90 8.10
C PRO A 102 -9.12 -0.41 8.25
N GLU A 103 -10.18 0.39 8.24
CA GLU A 103 -10.09 1.86 8.31
C GLU A 103 -10.53 2.43 9.67
N GLN A 104 -11.04 1.59 10.57
CA GLN A 104 -11.50 1.99 11.90
C GLN A 104 -10.66 1.37 13.01
N PHE A 105 -10.32 2.20 14.00
CA PHE A 105 -9.69 1.77 15.25
C PHE A 105 -10.67 1.97 16.41
N LYS A 106 -10.76 0.99 17.30
CA LYS A 106 -11.47 1.10 18.57
C LYS A 106 -10.47 1.47 19.66
N HIS A 107 -10.74 2.57 20.35
CA HIS A 107 -9.92 3.05 21.46
C HIS A 107 -10.62 2.80 22.79
N THR A 108 -9.93 2.15 23.72
CA THR A 108 -10.46 1.86 25.06
C THR A 108 -9.47 2.37 26.11
N ILE A 109 -9.98 3.07 27.13
CA ILE A 109 -9.18 3.41 28.31
C ILE A 109 -9.24 2.24 29.30
N LYS A 110 -8.12 1.54 29.49
CA LYS A 110 -7.98 0.42 30.44
C LYS A 110 -6.93 0.77 31.48
N ASN A 111 -7.30 0.77 32.76
CA ASN A 111 -6.40 1.09 33.87
C ASN A 111 -5.64 2.43 33.70
N GLY A 112 -6.31 3.44 33.13
CA GLY A 112 -5.70 4.75 32.84
C GLY A 112 -4.78 4.79 31.62
N GLN A 113 -4.66 3.70 30.86
CA GLN A 113 -3.88 3.63 29.62
C GLN A 113 -4.79 3.55 28.39
N LEU A 114 -4.38 4.19 27.30
CA LEU A 114 -5.03 4.08 26.00
C LEU A 114 -4.62 2.76 25.34
N VAL A 115 -5.59 1.93 25.01
CA VAL A 115 -5.42 0.69 24.25
C VAL A 115 -6.21 0.82 22.95
N SER A 116 -5.55 0.60 21.82
CA SER A 116 -6.14 0.67 20.49
C SER A 116 -6.12 -0.70 19.84
N GLU A 117 -7.21 -1.05 19.15
CA GLU A 117 -7.33 -2.27 18.35
C GLU A 117 -8.01 -1.95 17.03
N VAL A 118 -7.69 -2.71 15.99
CA VAL A 118 -8.31 -2.58 14.67
C VAL A 118 -9.73 -3.14 14.73
N VAL A 119 -10.68 -2.48 14.06
CA VAL A 119 -12.04 -2.99 13.87
C VAL A 119 -12.13 -3.71 12.53
N GLU A 120 -12.18 -5.03 12.59
CA GLU A 120 -12.48 -5.85 11.42
C GLU A 120 -13.99 -5.83 11.17
N HIS A 121 -14.40 -5.34 10.00
CA HIS A 121 -15.72 -5.62 9.47
C HIS A 121 -15.55 -6.82 8.53
N ALA A 122 -16.17 -7.95 8.86
CA ALA A 122 -16.32 -9.02 7.88
C ALA A 122 -17.23 -8.48 6.76
N GLY A 123 -16.62 -8.10 5.64
CA GLY A 123 -17.32 -7.95 4.36
C GLY A 123 -17.78 -9.30 3.85
#